data_AF-A0A258K8C7-F1
#
_entry.id   AF-A0A258K8C7-F1
#
_cell.length_a   1.000
_cell.length_b   1.000
_cell.length_c   1.000
_cell.angle_alpha   90.00
_cell.angle_beta   90.00
_cell.angle_gamma   90.00
#
_symmetry.space_group_name_H-M   'P 1'
#
loop_
_entity.id
_entity.type
_entity.pdbx_description
1 polymer ?
#
loop_
_entity_poly.entity_id
_entity_poly.type
_entity_poly.pdbx_seq_one_letter_code
_entity_poly.pdbx_strand_id
1 'polypeptide(L)' 'MNKDAESAREQEVAAWFADRAENTIETSCARVFLIGDAAFKVKRPVDFGFLDYSTLELRRWALERELTFNRAAAPDIYRT' A
#
# COMPACT_ATOMS: atom_id res chain seq x y z
N MET A 1 -15.05 -9.70 -6.36
CA MET A 1 -15.11 -9.53 -4.90
C MET A 1 -15.77 -8.19 -4.60
N ASN A 2 -16.59 -8.06 -3.55
CA ASN A 2 -17.27 -6.80 -3.21
C ASN A 2 -16.26 -5.77 -2.65
N LYS A 3 -16.39 -4.48 -3.03
CA LYS A 3 -15.56 -3.35 -2.57
C LYS A 3 -15.52 -3.25 -1.03
N ASP A 4 -16.61 -3.60 -0.38
CA ASP A 4 -16.70 -3.60 1.09
C ASP A 4 -15.78 -4.65 1.72
N ALA A 5 -15.67 -5.83 1.10
CA ALA A 5 -14.81 -6.91 1.58
C ALA A 5 -13.32 -6.56 1.42
N GLU A 6 -12.96 -5.91 0.31
CA GLU A 6 -11.59 -5.44 0.11
C GLU A 6 -11.22 -4.32 1.08
N SER A 7 -12.17 -3.43 1.38
CA SER A 7 -12.00 -2.36 2.36
C SER A 7 -11.80 -2.91 3.77
N ALA A 8 -12.63 -3.88 4.19
CA ALA A 8 -12.48 -4.55 5.47
C ALA A 8 -11.12 -5.26 5.58
N ARG A 9 -10.70 -5.98 4.53
CA ARG A 9 -9.40 -6.66 4.50
C ARG A 9 -8.24 -5.67 4.55
N GLU A 10 -8.32 -4.55 3.84
CA GLU A 10 -7.30 -3.50 3.93
C GLU A 10 -7.20 -2.93 5.35
N GLN A 11 -8.34 -2.70 6.00
CA GLN A 11 -8.38 -2.20 7.38
C GLN A 11 -7.80 -3.20 8.38
N GLU A 12 -8.07 -4.49 8.22
CA GLU A 12 -7.48 -5.55 9.04
C GLU A 12 -5.96 -5.58 8.90
N VAL A 13 -5.45 -5.57 7.67
CA VAL A 13 -4.00 -5.52 7.40
C VAL A 13 -3.39 -4.23 7.94
N ALA A 14 -4.08 -3.10 7.77
CA ALA A 14 -3.62 -1.81 8.28
C ALA A 14 -3.53 -1.80 9.81
N ALA A 15 -4.53 -2.36 10.51
CA ALA A 15 -4.50 -2.50 11.96
C ALA A 15 -3.34 -3.39 12.42
N TRP A 16 -3.12 -4.51 11.71
CA TRP A 16 -2.00 -5.41 12.02
C TRP A 16 -0.63 -4.71 11.93
N PHE A 17 -0.43 -3.86 10.93
CA PHE A 17 0.80 -3.05 10.83
C PHE A 17 0.84 -1.92 11.84
N ALA A 18 -0.29 -1.24 12.09
CA ALA A 18 -0.36 -0.10 13.01
C ALA A 18 0.09 -0.47 14.43
N ASP A 19 -0.26 -1.67 14.91
CA ASP A 19 0.17 -2.18 16.22
C ASP A 19 1.70 -2.35 16.34
N ARG A 20 2.42 -2.35 15.22
CA ARG A 20 3.88 -2.55 15.14
C ARG A 20 4.61 -1.31 14.64
N ALA A 21 3.90 -0.28 14.21
CA ALA A 21 4.46 0.90 13.58
C ALA A 21 4.75 1.99 14.60
N GLU A 22 5.95 2.58 14.49
CA GLU A 22 6.32 3.77 15.25
C GLU A 22 5.58 5.00 14.72
N ASN A 23 5.28 5.01 13.42
CA ASN A 23 4.51 6.06 12.77
C ASN A 23 3.72 5.50 11.58
N THR A 24 2.53 6.05 11.35
CA THR A 24 1.68 5.73 10.20
C THR A 24 1.42 7.00 9.40
N ILE A 25 1.76 6.97 8.11
CA ILE A 25 1.48 8.05 7.16
C ILE A 25 0.32 7.63 6.29
N GLU A 26 -0.74 8.44 6.28
CA GLU A 26 -1.92 8.18 5.47
C GLU A 26 -2.01 9.13 4.27
N THR A 27 -2.39 8.59 3.13
CA THR A 27 -2.71 9.34 1.91
C THR A 27 -4.06 8.89 1.38
N SER A 28 -4.59 9.58 0.38
CA SER A 28 -5.86 9.21 -0.24
C SER A 28 -5.84 7.80 -0.85
N CYS A 29 -4.68 7.29 -1.29
CA CYS A 29 -4.58 6.02 -2.01
C CYS A 29 -3.77 4.92 -1.30
N ALA A 30 -3.10 5.24 -0.19
CA ALA A 30 -2.22 4.30 0.51
C ALA A 30 -2.02 4.67 1.98
N ARG A 31 -1.59 3.69 2.76
CA ARG A 31 -0.98 3.87 4.09
C ARG A 31 0.46 3.38 4.07
N VAL A 32 1.34 4.09 4.77
CA VAL A 32 2.73 3.72 4.96
C VAL A 32 3.01 3.59 6.44
N PHE A 33 3.59 2.47 6.84
CA PHE A 33 3.90 2.11 8.22
C PHE A 33 5.41 2.09 8.38
N LEU A 34 5.94 2.90 9.30
CA LEU A 34 7.37 2.95 9.60
C LEU A 34 7.66 2.02 10.79
N ILE A 35 8.49 1.01 10.57
CA ILE A 35 8.84 -0.03 11.54
C ILE A 35 10.36 -0.20 11.51
N GLY A 36 11.06 0.30 12.53
CA GLY A 36 12.52 0.28 12.56
C GLY A 36 13.13 0.99 11.35
N ASP A 37 13.96 0.28 10.59
CA ASP A 37 14.63 0.80 9.39
C ASP A 37 13.83 0.56 8.08
N ALA A 38 12.62 0.04 8.18
CA ALA A 38 11.78 -0.34 7.05
C ALA A 38 10.48 0.47 6.97
N ALA A 39 10.00 0.67 5.75
CA ALA A 39 8.70 1.24 5.45
C ALA A 39 7.83 0.22 4.70
N PHE A 40 6.66 -0.09 5.24
CA PHE A 40 5.68 -0.99 4.61
C PHE A 40 4.52 -0.17 4.04
N LYS A 41 4.18 -0.40 2.77
CA LYS A 41 3.12 0.34 2.07
C LYS A 41 1.97 -0.57 1.69
N VAL A 42 0.75 -0.14 2.04
CA VAL A 42 -0.51 -0.81 1.68
C VAL A 42 -1.35 0.13 0.84
N LYS A 43 -1.82 -0.32 -0.34
CA LYS A 43 -2.72 0.46 -1.21
C LYS A 43 -4.17 0.27 -0.77
N ARG A 44 -4.91 1.38 -0.70
CA ARG A 44 -6.33 1.39 -0.34
C ARG A 44 -7.18 0.89 -1.52
N PRO A 45 -8.29 0.16 -1.27
CA PRO A 45 -9.20 -0.32 -2.31
C PRO A 45 -10.15 0.81 -2.76
N VAL A 46 -9.59 1.75 -3.52
CA VAL A 46 -10.28 2.94 -3.99
C VAL A 46 -10.44 2.91 -5.51
N ASP A 47 -11.48 3.58 -5.99
CA ASP A 47 -11.66 3.93 -7.39
C ASP A 47 -12.06 5.40 -7.44
N PHE A 48 -11.21 6.22 -8.05
CA PHE A 48 -11.41 7.66 -8.22
C PHE A 48 -11.82 8.03 -9.66
N GLY A 49 -12.06 7.06 -10.54
CA GLY A 49 -12.34 7.25 -11.96
C GLY A 49 -11.11 7.51 -12.83
N PHE A 50 -10.05 8.09 -12.27
CA PHE A 50 -8.73 8.23 -12.92
C PHE A 50 -7.67 7.28 -12.33
N LEU A 51 -8.01 6.58 -11.24
CA LEU A 51 -7.13 5.66 -10.54
C LEU A 51 -7.98 4.54 -9.94
N ASP A 52 -7.71 3.30 -10.35
CA ASP A 52 -8.46 2.14 -9.90
C ASP A 52 -7.53 1.14 -9.18
N TYR A 53 -7.79 0.99 -7.88
CA TYR A 53 -7.19 0.03 -6.96
C TYR A 53 -8.26 -0.86 -6.32
N SER A 54 -9.44 -0.94 -6.91
CA SER A 54 -10.63 -1.57 -6.33
C SER A 54 -10.46 -3.07 -6.06
N THR A 55 -9.62 -3.76 -6.82
CA THR A 55 -9.31 -5.18 -6.60
C THR A 55 -7.89 -5.40 -6.07
N LEU A 56 -7.64 -6.57 -5.49
CA LEU A 56 -6.30 -6.96 -5.06
C LEU A 56 -5.32 -7.04 -6.25
N GLU A 57 -5.77 -7.54 -7.40
CA GLU A 57 -4.96 -7.69 -8.61
C GLU A 57 -4.52 -6.33 -9.16
N LEU A 58 -5.41 -5.34 -9.19
CA LEU A 58 -5.09 -3.98 -9.63
C LEU A 58 -4.07 -3.31 -8.70
N ARG A 59 -4.21 -3.50 -7.38
CA ARG A 59 -3.24 -3.00 -6.39
C ARG A 59 -1.88 -3.68 -6.55
N ARG A 60 -1.86 -4.99 -6.77
CA ARG A 60 -0.62 -5.74 -7.01
C ARG A 60 0.09 -5.24 -8.26
N TRP A 61 -0.62 -5.13 -9.38
CA TRP A 61 -0.07 -4.61 -10.63
C TRP A 61 0.54 -3.21 -10.46
N ALA A 62 -0.17 -2.33 -9.75
CA ALA A 62 0.31 -0.97 -9.49
C ALA A 62 1.56 -0.94 -8.61
N LEU A 63 1.62 -1.76 -7.56
CA LEU A 63 2.78 -1.87 -6.66
C LEU A 63 4.00 -2.45 -7.38
N GLU A 64 3.83 -3.47 -8.22
CA GLU A 64 4.93 -4.07 -8.99
C GLU A 64 5.56 -3.05 -9.95
N ARG A 65 4.73 -2.19 -10.57
CA ARG A 65 5.21 -1.08 -11.42
C ARG A 65 5.91 0.01 -10.63
N GLU A 66 5.32 0.43 -9.51
CA GLU A 66 5.91 1.42 -8.60
C GLU A 66 7.29 0.96 -8.13
N LEU A 67 7.41 -0.31 -7.71
CA LEU A 67 8.67 -0.91 -7.30
C LEU A 67 9.69 -0.94 -8.44
N THR A 68 9.28 -1.40 -9.63
CA THR A 68 10.16 -1.51 -10.80
C THR A 68 10.68 -0.14 -11.24
N PHE A 69 9.82 0.87 -11.26
CA PHE A 69 10.18 2.22 -11.67
C PHE A 69 11.04 2.93 -10.61
N ASN A 70 10.61 2.92 -9.35
CA ASN A 70 11.28 3.68 -8.30
C ASN A 70 12.64 3.10 -7.91
N ARG A 71 12.83 1.77 -8.05
CA ARG A 71 14.12 1.12 -7.74
C ARG A 71 15.28 1.71 -8.53
N ALA A 72 15.07 2.13 -9.77
CA ALA A 72 16.14 2.74 -10.58
C ALA A 72 16.61 4.09 -10.01
N ALA A 73 15.70 4.84 -9.35
CA ALA A 73 15.98 6.16 -8.80
C ALA A 73 16.33 6.14 -7.30
N ALA A 74 15.90 5.12 -6.56
CA ALA A 74 16.09 5.00 -5.12
C ALA A 74 16.28 3.53 -4.69
N PRO A 75 17.40 2.89 -5.10
CA PRO A 75 17.64 1.47 -4.87
C PRO A 75 17.86 1.11 -3.38
N ASP A 76 18.25 2.08 -2.56
CA ASP A 76 18.45 1.97 -1.11
C ASP A 76 17.12 1.94 -0.32
N ILE A 77 16.08 2.56 -0.87
CA ILE A 77 14.72 2.59 -0.31
C ILE A 77 13.89 1.40 -0.81
N TYR A 78 13.90 1.15 -2.12
CA TYR A 78 13.10 0.10 -2.75
C TYR A 78 13.90 -1.21 -2.88
N ARG A 79 14.00 -1.93 -1.77
CA ARG A 79 14.74 -3.20 -1.61
C ARG A 79 13.95 -4.37 -2.21
N THR A 80 14.64 -5.36 -2.80
CA THR A 80 14.06 -6.62 -3.33
C THR A 80 14.30 -7.77 -2.39
#